data_AF-A0A2U0TXW8-F1
#
_entry.id   AF-A0A2U0TXW8-F1
#
_cell.length_a   1.000
_cell.length_b   1.000
_cell.length_c   1.000
_cell.angle_alpha   90.00
_cell.angle_beta   90.00
_cell.angle_gamma   90.00
#
_symmetry.space_group_name_H-M   'P 1'
#
loop_
_entity.id
_entity.type
_entity.pdbx_description
1 polymer ?
#
loop_
_entity_poly.entity_id
_entity_poly.type
_entity_poly.pdbx_seq_one_letter_code
_entity_poly.pdbx_strand_id
1 'polypeptide(L)'
;MAKQVMDLMPTKGITVAQSNEHLRNFSAEAYKRKLSYAFDPTREHLNFEVRKGGVITPVDKKLSITQRIKDNLKARNIIDPNLGLPEPKYRTVANFILGGSRDQMHRLAFGEQHVSLDKEADNSKITRNSEIEKWAVDMYKFMSKKYGEKNIAAFIVHLDETNPHIHCTILPITERNKFSWKMVMAGQNKFEYSQRMTALHNELSEVNKKYSLDRGDSIAETGRKHRSMKEYYAQKREDLKNEVDNLKENVADQKLQISRNKVTLSEQEKAIKHGEARLKGLSTMIANLESHKNDLLKEIERLENDVKAGKITKEQADAERARIIADIEKTKGKIIDKQEKLAEAERKLKLVKGLTETTEERYKEIRSDIHSIAPNLNTQALHEMQAVGWNMASIEAQKSYSKFNAYRESLPQEQRAAFDKATENLSEGSVFEQMAENSSQVTLVATALFLGYLDKATAISESAGGGAAPKGGWGKKPDEDDMAFRQRCFLMGMHMLKSGKKRNVKR
;
A
#
# COMPACT_ATOMS: atom_id res chain seq x y z
N MET A 1 -1.33 6.91 -24.11
CA MET A 1 -0.32 6.43 -25.07
C MET A 1 0.96 6.11 -24.33
N ALA A 2 1.67 5.05 -24.72
CA ALA A 2 2.94 4.69 -24.11
C ALA A 2 4.01 5.75 -24.42
N LYS A 3 4.88 6.05 -23.46
CA LYS A 3 5.87 7.12 -23.55
C LYS A 3 7.29 6.56 -23.49
N GLN A 4 8.22 7.16 -24.22
CA GLN A 4 9.65 6.86 -24.11
C GLN A 4 10.22 7.36 -22.78
N VAL A 5 11.30 6.71 -22.33
CA VAL A 5 12.11 7.13 -21.18
C VAL A 5 13.56 7.28 -21.66
N MET A 6 14.14 8.43 -21.36
CA MET A 6 15.57 8.67 -21.51
C MET A 6 16.04 9.51 -20.33
N ASP A 7 16.94 8.97 -19.52
CA ASP A 7 17.58 9.69 -18.42
C ASP A 7 19.08 9.78 -18.69
N LEU A 8 19.71 10.90 -18.31
CA LEU A 8 21.13 11.15 -18.46
C LEU A 8 21.74 11.49 -17.11
N MET A 9 22.63 10.62 -16.62
CA MET A 9 23.38 10.82 -15.40
C MET A 9 24.86 11.11 -15.69
N PRO A 10 25.35 12.33 -15.39
CA PRO A 10 26.79 12.62 -15.42
C PRO A 10 27.52 11.93 -14.27
N THR A 11 28.56 11.14 -14.57
CA THR A 11 29.44 10.58 -13.56
C THR A 11 30.91 10.84 -13.88
N LYS A 12 31.76 10.69 -12.86
CA LYS A 12 33.21 10.95 -12.95
C LYS A 12 34.02 9.71 -13.37
N GLY A 13 33.33 8.71 -13.89
CA GLY A 13 33.82 7.35 -14.10
C GLY A 13 32.70 6.35 -13.83
N ILE A 14 33.01 5.07 -14.02
CA ILE A 14 32.15 3.96 -13.62
C ILE A 14 32.89 3.13 -12.57
N THR A 15 32.21 2.73 -11.50
CA THR A 15 32.81 1.88 -10.47
C THR A 15 32.78 0.42 -10.90
N VAL A 16 33.62 -0.43 -10.29
CA VAL A 16 33.55 -1.89 -10.50
C VAL A 16 32.18 -2.43 -10.09
N ALA A 17 31.60 -1.91 -8.99
CA ALA A 17 30.27 -2.30 -8.55
C ALA A 17 29.18 -1.98 -9.58
N GLN A 18 29.19 -0.79 -10.17
CA GLN A 18 28.28 -0.40 -11.26
C GLN A 18 28.49 -1.25 -12.51
N SER A 19 29.76 -1.51 -12.87
CA SER A 19 30.08 -2.42 -13.98
C SER A 19 29.51 -3.82 -13.75
N ASN A 20 29.66 -4.35 -12.54
CA ASN A 20 29.16 -5.68 -12.19
C ASN A 20 27.64 -5.72 -12.18
N GLU A 21 26.99 -4.63 -11.77
CA GLU A 21 25.53 -4.50 -11.82
C GLU A 21 24.98 -4.52 -13.24
N HIS A 22 25.57 -3.74 -14.15
CA HIS A 22 25.16 -3.75 -15.54
C HIS A 22 25.45 -5.10 -16.22
N LEU A 23 26.59 -5.74 -15.94
CA LEU A 23 26.97 -7.00 -16.58
C LEU A 23 26.38 -8.24 -15.89
N ARG A 24 25.67 -8.07 -14.76
CA ARG A 24 25.28 -9.18 -13.86
C ARG A 24 26.47 -10.09 -13.52
N ASN A 25 27.63 -9.48 -13.33
CA ASN A 25 28.87 -10.15 -12.96
C ASN A 25 29.00 -10.13 -11.43
N PHE A 26 28.18 -10.96 -10.78
CA PHE A 26 28.11 -11.08 -9.35
C PHE A 26 28.78 -12.39 -8.90
N SER A 27 29.42 -12.39 -7.73
CA SER A 27 29.71 -13.65 -7.03
C SER A 27 28.39 -14.32 -6.64
N ALA A 28 28.41 -15.63 -6.35
CA ALA A 28 27.20 -16.36 -5.94
C ALA A 28 26.50 -15.69 -4.73
N GLU A 29 27.29 -15.13 -3.81
CA GLU A 29 26.81 -14.41 -2.62
C GLU A 29 26.26 -13.02 -2.99
N ALA A 30 26.88 -12.32 -3.94
CA ALA A 30 26.38 -11.04 -4.44
C ALA A 30 25.07 -11.21 -5.23
N TYR A 31 24.92 -12.34 -5.92
CA TYR A 31 23.71 -12.72 -6.64
C TYR A 31 22.54 -12.92 -5.68
N LYS A 32 22.74 -13.71 -4.61
CA LYS A 32 21.74 -13.92 -3.54
C LYS A 32 21.31 -12.62 -2.86
N ARG A 33 22.23 -11.65 -2.68
CA ARG A 33 21.94 -10.31 -2.12
C ARG A 33 21.18 -9.37 -3.07
N LYS A 34 21.22 -9.65 -4.38
CA LYS A 34 20.59 -8.82 -5.43
C LYS A 34 19.20 -9.30 -5.82
N LEU A 35 18.77 -10.47 -5.33
CA LEU A 35 17.37 -10.90 -5.32
C LEU A 35 16.55 -9.84 -4.58
N SER A 36 15.91 -8.97 -5.35
CA SER A 36 15.07 -7.88 -4.87
C SER A 36 13.70 -8.04 -5.50
N TYR A 37 12.71 -7.27 -5.04
CA TYR A 37 11.39 -7.24 -5.67
C TYR A 37 11.42 -6.82 -7.16
N ALA A 38 12.53 -6.27 -7.66
CA ALA A 38 12.63 -5.76 -9.02
C ALA A 38 13.45 -6.63 -9.98
N PHE A 39 14.37 -7.47 -9.49
CA PHE A 39 15.26 -8.31 -10.31
C PHE A 39 14.81 -9.77 -10.25
N ASP A 40 14.61 -10.35 -11.43
CA ASP A 40 14.19 -11.72 -11.66
C ASP A 40 15.35 -12.53 -12.30
N PRO A 41 16.01 -13.41 -11.51
CA PRO A 41 17.14 -14.19 -11.99
C PRO A 41 16.77 -15.15 -13.12
N THR A 42 15.51 -15.60 -13.20
CA THR A 42 15.07 -16.58 -14.20
C THR A 42 15.07 -15.98 -15.61
N ARG A 43 14.98 -14.65 -15.73
CA ARG A 43 15.05 -13.91 -17.01
C ARG A 43 16.42 -13.36 -17.35
N GLU A 44 17.41 -13.47 -16.46
CA GLU A 44 18.74 -12.88 -16.68
C GLU A 44 19.41 -13.35 -17.98
N HIS A 45 19.19 -14.61 -18.36
CA HIS A 45 19.71 -15.20 -19.58
C HIS A 45 19.19 -14.53 -20.86
N LEU A 46 18.11 -13.75 -20.77
CA LEU A 46 17.53 -12.97 -21.87
C LEU A 46 18.25 -11.64 -22.10
N ASN A 47 19.05 -11.17 -21.13
CA ASN A 47 19.85 -9.95 -21.27
C ASN A 47 20.84 -10.07 -22.44
N PHE A 48 21.18 -8.94 -23.06
CA PHE A 48 22.14 -8.90 -24.15
C PHE A 48 22.86 -7.57 -24.25
N GLU A 49 23.85 -7.52 -25.12
CA GLU A 49 24.58 -6.31 -25.46
C GLU A 49 24.44 -6.01 -26.95
N VAL A 50 24.48 -4.71 -27.28
CA VAL A 50 24.65 -4.26 -28.67
C VAL A 50 26.07 -3.72 -28.81
N ARG A 51 26.88 -4.41 -29.62
CA ARG A 51 28.28 -4.09 -29.91
C ARG A 51 28.41 -3.26 -31.18
N LYS A 52 29.65 -2.86 -31.45
CA LYS A 52 30.05 -2.11 -32.66
C LYS A 52 29.42 -2.71 -33.92
N GLY A 53 28.85 -1.86 -34.76
CA GLY A 53 28.09 -2.24 -35.95
C GLY A 53 26.63 -2.60 -35.69
N GLY A 54 26.14 -2.48 -34.45
CA GLY A 54 24.79 -2.91 -34.09
C GLY A 54 24.68 -4.43 -33.93
N VAL A 55 25.79 -5.11 -33.62
CA VAL A 55 25.82 -6.58 -33.49
C VAL A 55 25.32 -6.99 -32.11
N ILE A 56 24.32 -7.86 -32.06
CA ILE A 56 23.77 -8.39 -30.82
C ILE A 56 24.64 -9.54 -30.32
N THR A 57 25.03 -9.49 -29.06
CA THR A 57 25.80 -10.55 -28.40
C THR A 57 25.25 -10.84 -27.01
N PRO A 58 25.49 -12.03 -26.44
CA PRO A 58 25.28 -12.26 -25.01
C PRO A 58 26.05 -11.25 -24.16
N VAL A 59 25.60 -11.05 -22.91
CA VAL A 59 26.31 -10.19 -21.96
C VAL A 59 27.69 -10.77 -21.66
N ASP A 60 28.72 -9.97 -21.90
CA ASP A 60 30.11 -10.36 -21.68
C ASP A 60 30.51 -9.99 -20.25
N LYS A 61 30.40 -11.01 -19.39
CA LYS A 61 30.75 -10.92 -17.98
C LYS A 61 32.26 -10.95 -17.72
N LYS A 62 33.09 -11.23 -18.72
CA LYS A 62 34.55 -11.37 -18.55
C LYS A 62 35.24 -10.01 -18.59
N LEU A 63 34.83 -9.13 -19.50
CA LEU A 63 35.45 -7.83 -19.67
C LEU A 63 34.59 -6.73 -19.02
N SER A 64 35.05 -6.24 -17.86
CA SER A 64 34.39 -5.16 -17.12
C SER A 64 34.29 -3.87 -17.94
N ILE A 65 33.25 -3.07 -17.71
CA ILE A 65 33.07 -1.79 -18.37
C ILE A 65 34.24 -0.85 -18.05
N THR A 66 34.78 -0.89 -16.82
CA THR A 66 35.98 -0.12 -16.46
C THR A 66 37.18 -0.48 -17.33
N GLN A 67 37.38 -1.76 -17.64
CA GLN A 67 38.46 -2.20 -18.54
C GLN A 67 38.18 -1.81 -19.99
N ARG A 68 36.92 -1.96 -20.47
CA ARG A 68 36.52 -1.50 -21.81
C ARG A 68 36.82 -0.01 -22.04
N ILE A 69 36.58 0.82 -21.03
CA ILE A 69 36.92 2.25 -21.07
C ILE A 69 38.43 2.44 -21.17
N LYS A 70 39.22 1.78 -20.30
CA LYS A 70 40.70 1.87 -20.34
C LYS A 70 41.26 1.47 -21.70
N ASP A 71 40.77 0.37 -22.29
CA ASP A 71 41.22 -0.13 -23.58
C ASP A 71 40.85 0.84 -24.71
N ASN A 72 39.63 1.41 -24.67
CA ASN A 72 39.19 2.45 -25.62
C ASN A 72 40.09 3.69 -25.57
N LEU A 73 40.39 4.18 -24.37
CA LEU A 73 41.25 5.35 -24.18
C LEU A 73 42.69 5.08 -24.65
N LYS A 74 43.24 3.91 -24.30
CA LYS A 74 44.57 3.48 -24.76
C LYS A 74 44.63 3.38 -26.29
N ALA A 75 43.65 2.73 -26.92
CA ALA A 75 43.60 2.58 -28.38
C ALA A 75 43.48 3.92 -29.14
N ARG A 76 43.03 4.98 -28.45
CA ARG A 76 42.85 6.32 -29.03
C ARG A 76 43.92 7.33 -28.57
N ASN A 77 44.91 6.88 -27.79
CA ASN A 77 45.93 7.73 -27.17
C ASN A 77 45.34 8.88 -26.34
N ILE A 78 44.33 8.57 -25.53
CA ILE A 78 43.63 9.54 -24.67
C ILE A 78 43.98 9.28 -23.21
N ILE A 79 44.34 10.35 -22.50
CA ILE A 79 44.58 10.30 -21.06
C ILE A 79 43.28 10.67 -20.34
N ASP A 80 42.85 9.83 -19.40
CA ASP A 80 41.73 10.15 -18.51
C ASP A 80 42.14 11.34 -17.61
N PRO A 81 41.42 12.46 -17.63
CA PRO A 81 41.76 13.64 -16.81
C PRO A 81 41.61 13.40 -15.30
N ASN A 82 40.97 12.31 -14.88
CA ASN A 82 40.92 11.91 -13.48
C ASN A 82 42.08 10.98 -13.07
N LEU A 83 42.90 10.53 -14.00
CA LEU A 83 44.04 9.64 -13.69
C LEU A 83 45.05 10.37 -12.79
N GLY A 84 45.44 9.72 -11.69
CA GLY A 84 46.41 10.27 -10.74
C GLY A 84 45.85 11.31 -9.77
N LEU A 85 44.55 11.65 -9.85
CA LEU A 85 43.91 12.50 -8.85
C LEU A 85 43.51 11.68 -7.61
N PRO A 86 43.63 12.24 -6.38
CA PRO A 86 43.19 11.56 -5.16
C PRO A 86 41.67 11.34 -5.14
N GLU A 87 40.91 12.26 -5.75
CA GLU A 87 39.48 12.11 -5.98
C GLU A 87 39.13 12.52 -7.42
N PRO A 88 38.26 11.76 -8.12
CA PRO A 88 37.78 12.15 -9.43
C PRO A 88 37.06 13.50 -9.39
N LYS A 89 37.35 14.38 -10.35
CA LYS A 89 36.77 15.73 -10.46
C LYS A 89 35.98 15.91 -11.76
N TYR A 90 36.45 15.34 -12.86
CA TYR A 90 35.91 15.56 -14.19
C TYR A 90 34.85 14.53 -14.55
N ARG A 91 33.79 14.97 -15.25
CA ARG A 91 32.74 14.08 -15.78
C ARG A 91 33.25 13.40 -17.04
N THR A 92 33.72 12.17 -16.91
CA THR A 92 34.27 11.36 -18.00
C THR A 92 33.29 10.30 -18.51
N VAL A 93 32.11 10.19 -17.90
CA VAL A 93 31.07 9.23 -18.29
C VAL A 93 29.69 9.89 -18.27
N ALA A 94 28.92 9.67 -19.34
CA ALA A 94 27.50 9.93 -19.44
C ALA A 94 26.76 8.60 -19.43
N ASN A 95 26.03 8.31 -18.35
CA ASN A 95 25.20 7.12 -18.28
C ASN A 95 23.78 7.46 -18.73
N PHE A 96 23.36 6.85 -19.82
CA PHE A 96 21.99 6.92 -20.30
C PHE A 96 21.21 5.70 -19.87
N ILE A 97 19.97 5.92 -19.43
CA ILE A 97 18.96 4.87 -19.31
C ILE A 97 17.95 5.11 -20.42
N LEU A 98 17.78 4.15 -21.33
CA LEU A 98 16.77 4.21 -22.40
C LEU A 98 15.70 3.15 -22.15
N GLY A 99 14.44 3.51 -22.29
CA GLY A 99 13.32 2.60 -22.09
C GLY A 99 11.99 3.23 -22.49
N GLY A 100 10.91 2.77 -21.87
CA GLY A 100 9.58 3.29 -22.12
C GLY A 100 8.58 2.84 -21.06
N SER A 101 7.30 3.14 -21.30
CA SER A 101 6.19 2.63 -20.51
C SER A 101 6.23 1.11 -20.42
N ARG A 102 5.97 0.59 -19.21
CA ARG A 102 6.16 -0.82 -18.86
C ARG A 102 5.51 -1.78 -19.85
N ASP A 103 4.20 -1.64 -20.07
CA ASP A 103 3.44 -2.59 -20.87
C ASP A 103 3.97 -2.65 -22.31
N GLN A 104 4.34 -1.50 -22.87
CA GLN A 104 4.90 -1.43 -24.21
C GLN A 104 6.32 -2.03 -24.27
N MET A 105 7.16 -1.79 -23.26
CA MET A 105 8.49 -2.42 -23.19
C MET A 105 8.40 -3.94 -22.99
N HIS A 106 7.43 -4.43 -22.21
CA HIS A 106 7.16 -5.86 -22.04
C HIS A 106 6.67 -6.48 -23.36
N ARG A 107 5.76 -5.83 -24.07
CA ARG A 107 5.31 -6.26 -25.41
C ARG A 107 6.49 -6.40 -26.37
N LEU A 108 7.39 -5.41 -26.41
CA LEU A 108 8.59 -5.48 -27.25
C LEU A 108 9.53 -6.61 -26.81
N ALA A 109 9.72 -6.80 -25.50
CA ALA A 109 10.67 -7.75 -24.93
C ALA A 109 10.21 -9.20 -25.00
N PHE A 110 8.91 -9.45 -24.81
CA PHE A 110 8.35 -10.79 -24.58
C PHE A 110 7.16 -11.10 -25.49
N GLY A 111 6.67 -10.14 -26.29
CA GLY A 111 5.49 -10.33 -27.13
C GLY A 111 4.24 -10.55 -26.28
N GLU A 112 3.45 -11.56 -26.63
CA GLU A 112 2.23 -11.95 -25.91
C GLU A 112 2.50 -12.91 -24.74
N GLN A 113 3.77 -13.20 -24.42
CA GLN A 113 4.13 -14.08 -23.31
C GLN A 113 3.80 -13.41 -21.97
N HIS A 114 3.11 -14.14 -21.09
CA HIS A 114 2.78 -13.65 -19.76
C HIS A 114 4.02 -13.70 -18.83
N VAL A 115 4.50 -12.54 -18.40
CA VAL A 115 5.58 -12.40 -17.41
C VAL A 115 4.96 -12.08 -16.05
N SER A 116 5.11 -12.96 -15.07
CA SER A 116 4.72 -12.63 -13.70
C SER A 116 5.80 -11.76 -13.05
N LEU A 117 5.37 -10.64 -12.49
CA LEU A 117 6.20 -9.71 -11.71
C LEU A 117 6.11 -9.97 -10.21
N ASP A 118 5.46 -11.07 -9.81
CA ASP A 118 5.34 -11.47 -8.42
C ASP A 118 6.69 -11.92 -7.85
N LYS A 119 6.84 -11.77 -6.54
CA LYS A 119 8.04 -12.24 -5.85
C LYS A 119 8.14 -13.76 -6.00
N GLU A 120 9.32 -14.26 -6.38
CA GLU A 120 9.62 -15.70 -6.58
C GLU A 120 8.91 -16.35 -7.78
N ALA A 121 8.31 -15.55 -8.68
CA ALA A 121 7.80 -16.07 -9.94
C ALA A 121 8.92 -16.72 -10.78
N ASP A 122 8.62 -17.88 -11.36
CA ASP A 122 9.52 -18.55 -12.30
C ASP A 122 9.15 -18.18 -13.74
N ASN A 123 9.98 -17.33 -14.36
CA ASN A 123 9.87 -16.93 -15.75
C ASN A 123 10.92 -17.61 -16.63
N SER A 124 11.51 -18.75 -16.23
CA SER A 124 12.58 -19.45 -16.96
C SER A 124 12.18 -19.89 -18.38
N LYS A 125 10.88 -20.02 -18.65
CA LYS A 125 10.35 -20.41 -19.98
C LYS A 125 10.17 -19.23 -20.93
N ILE A 126 10.29 -18.01 -20.44
CA ILE A 126 10.12 -16.81 -21.26
C ILE A 126 11.29 -16.70 -22.23
N THR A 127 10.97 -16.38 -23.48
CA THR A 127 11.97 -16.17 -24.54
C THR A 127 11.98 -14.72 -24.99
N ARG A 128 13.15 -14.23 -25.41
CA ARG A 128 13.31 -12.87 -25.91
C ARG A 128 12.65 -12.73 -27.28
N ASN A 129 11.84 -11.69 -27.47
CA ASN A 129 11.23 -11.36 -28.74
C ASN A 129 12.20 -10.55 -29.62
N SER A 130 12.19 -10.77 -30.95
CA SER A 130 12.99 -10.01 -31.91
C SER A 130 12.68 -8.51 -31.97
N GLU A 131 11.50 -8.07 -31.50
CA GLU A 131 11.15 -6.64 -31.50
C GLU A 131 12.04 -5.82 -30.55
N ILE A 132 12.35 -6.31 -29.35
CA ILE A 132 13.25 -5.61 -28.43
C ILE A 132 14.68 -5.55 -28.95
N GLU A 133 15.11 -6.56 -29.71
CA GLU A 133 16.41 -6.58 -30.37
C GLU A 133 16.49 -5.48 -31.44
N LYS A 134 15.48 -5.38 -32.31
CA LYS A 134 15.37 -4.31 -33.32
C LYS A 134 15.36 -2.93 -32.66
N TRP A 135 14.56 -2.77 -31.60
CA TRP A 135 14.51 -1.54 -30.83
C TRP A 135 15.88 -1.18 -30.25
N ALA A 136 16.57 -2.12 -29.60
CA ALA A 136 17.88 -1.89 -29.03
C ALA A 136 18.93 -1.51 -30.08
N VAL A 137 18.91 -2.15 -31.27
CA VAL A 137 19.81 -1.81 -32.38
C VAL A 137 19.52 -0.40 -32.93
N ASP A 138 18.26 0.01 -33.01
CA ASP A 138 17.92 1.38 -33.43
C ASP A 138 18.32 2.42 -32.39
N MET A 139 18.12 2.12 -31.10
CA MET A 139 18.63 2.95 -30.00
C MET A 139 20.16 3.06 -30.06
N TYR A 140 20.86 1.96 -30.35
CA TYR A 140 22.31 1.95 -30.52
C TYR A 140 22.76 2.84 -31.70
N LYS A 141 22.09 2.72 -32.86
CA LYS A 141 22.36 3.54 -34.04
C LYS A 141 22.10 5.01 -33.77
N PHE A 142 21.01 5.32 -33.07
CA PHE A 142 20.68 6.69 -32.65
C PHE A 142 21.78 7.29 -31.77
N MET A 143 22.18 6.58 -30.70
CA MET A 143 23.24 7.02 -29.80
C MET A 143 24.60 7.12 -30.50
N SER A 144 24.90 6.18 -31.40
CA SER A 144 26.13 6.19 -32.21
C SER A 144 26.18 7.38 -33.17
N LYS A 145 25.06 7.71 -33.82
CA LYS A 145 24.95 8.90 -34.68
C LYS A 145 25.12 10.19 -33.89
N LYS A 146 24.54 10.25 -32.68
CA LYS A 146 24.55 11.47 -31.86
C LYS A 146 25.89 11.73 -31.18
N TYR A 147 26.53 10.68 -30.66
CA TYR A 147 27.69 10.81 -29.77
C TYR A 147 28.97 10.15 -30.30
N GLY A 148 28.89 9.48 -31.46
CA GLY A 148 29.98 8.73 -32.06
C GLY A 148 30.06 7.30 -31.52
N GLU A 149 30.08 6.31 -32.41
CA GLU A 149 30.14 4.89 -32.04
C GLU A 149 31.37 4.56 -31.18
N LYS A 150 32.52 5.19 -31.47
CA LYS A 150 33.77 5.02 -30.70
C LYS A 150 33.67 5.49 -29.25
N ASN A 151 32.67 6.31 -28.93
CA ASN A 151 32.42 6.84 -27.59
C ASN A 151 31.47 5.96 -26.76
N ILE A 152 30.83 4.95 -27.34
CA ILE A 152 29.99 4.01 -26.59
C ILE A 152 30.89 2.94 -25.94
N ALA A 153 31.05 2.99 -24.63
CA ALA A 153 31.86 2.04 -23.87
C ALA A 153 31.08 0.75 -23.51
N ALA A 154 29.77 0.88 -23.29
CA ALA A 154 28.86 -0.24 -23.04
C ALA A 154 27.44 0.12 -23.48
N PHE A 155 26.71 -0.88 -23.97
CA PHE A 155 25.30 -0.78 -24.35
C PHE A 155 24.63 -2.11 -24.00
N ILE A 156 24.05 -2.17 -22.81
CA ILE A 156 23.56 -3.41 -22.20
C ILE A 156 22.05 -3.31 -22.03
N VAL A 157 21.34 -4.34 -22.45
CA VAL A 157 19.88 -4.43 -22.37
C VAL A 157 19.51 -5.38 -21.24
N HIS A 158 18.78 -4.87 -20.26
CA HIS A 158 18.24 -5.62 -19.13
C HIS A 158 16.79 -5.96 -19.39
N LEU A 159 16.50 -7.26 -19.45
CA LEU A 159 15.17 -7.86 -19.59
C LEU A 159 14.79 -8.68 -18.34
N ASP A 160 15.57 -8.55 -17.27
CA ASP A 160 15.46 -9.29 -16.02
C ASP A 160 14.92 -8.41 -14.88
N GLU A 161 14.64 -7.14 -15.14
CA GLU A 161 14.02 -6.25 -14.16
C GLU A 161 12.51 -6.09 -14.40
N THR A 162 11.85 -5.32 -13.53
CA THR A 162 10.43 -4.96 -13.67
C THR A 162 10.14 -4.25 -14.99
N ASN A 163 11.07 -3.43 -15.48
CA ASN A 163 10.92 -2.71 -16.75
C ASN A 163 12.12 -3.01 -17.65
N PRO A 164 11.91 -3.57 -18.85
CA PRO A 164 12.98 -3.71 -19.84
C PRO A 164 13.60 -2.36 -20.21
N HIS A 165 14.92 -2.25 -20.14
CA HIS A 165 15.62 -0.98 -20.40
C HIS A 165 17.09 -1.20 -20.82
N ILE A 166 17.72 -0.13 -21.28
CA ILE A 166 19.11 -0.11 -21.75
C ILE A 166 19.95 0.75 -20.81
N HIS A 167 21.09 0.23 -20.37
CA HIS A 167 22.20 1.00 -19.86
C HIS A 167 23.18 1.32 -21.00
N CYS A 168 23.28 2.61 -21.36
CA CYS A 168 24.22 3.10 -22.37
C CYS A 168 25.28 3.99 -21.72
N THR A 169 26.53 3.54 -21.70
CA THR A 169 27.67 4.25 -21.12
C THR A 169 28.44 4.96 -22.23
N ILE A 170 28.41 6.29 -22.24
CA ILE A 170 29.07 7.13 -23.25
C ILE A 170 30.26 7.89 -22.64
N LEU A 171 31.37 7.93 -23.36
CA LEU A 171 32.54 8.74 -23.06
C LEU A 171 32.41 10.08 -23.81
N PRO A 172 32.30 11.23 -23.12
CA PRO A 172 32.14 12.54 -23.75
C PRO A 172 33.48 13.02 -24.32
N ILE A 173 33.93 12.39 -25.40
CA ILE A 173 35.20 12.66 -26.08
C ILE A 173 34.92 13.27 -27.44
N THR A 174 35.57 14.40 -27.69
CA THR A 174 35.47 15.14 -28.97
C THR A 174 36.18 14.41 -30.11
N GLU A 175 35.94 14.82 -31.36
CA GLU A 175 36.66 14.32 -32.54
C GLU A 175 38.18 14.51 -32.43
N ARG A 176 38.62 15.53 -31.69
CA ARG A 176 40.04 15.80 -31.37
C ARG A 176 40.60 14.88 -30.27
N ASN A 177 39.90 13.80 -29.92
CA ASN A 177 40.29 12.84 -28.88
C ASN A 177 40.56 13.47 -27.50
N LYS A 178 39.81 14.51 -27.15
CA LYS A 178 39.84 15.14 -25.82
C LYS A 178 38.50 15.02 -25.12
N PHE A 179 38.52 14.70 -23.82
CA PHE A 179 37.32 14.74 -22.96
C PHE A 179 36.77 16.16 -22.88
N SER A 180 35.47 16.31 -23.12
CA SER A 180 34.74 17.56 -22.93
C SER A 180 33.25 17.31 -22.75
N TRP A 181 32.80 17.26 -21.49
CA TRP A 181 31.38 17.21 -21.14
C TRP A 181 30.62 18.38 -21.77
N LYS A 182 31.21 19.57 -21.72
CA LYS A 182 30.62 20.81 -22.24
C LYS A 182 30.36 20.71 -23.74
N MET A 183 31.33 20.26 -24.53
CA MET A 183 31.15 20.21 -25.99
C MET A 183 30.22 19.08 -26.42
N VAL A 184 30.35 17.89 -25.81
CA VAL A 184 29.63 16.69 -26.26
C VAL A 184 28.20 16.62 -25.70
N MET A 185 28.00 16.96 -24.42
CA MET A 185 26.70 16.80 -23.74
C MET A 185 26.01 18.14 -23.48
N ALA A 186 26.70 19.06 -22.80
CA ALA A 186 26.04 20.19 -22.15
C ALA A 186 25.77 21.42 -23.05
N GLY A 187 26.59 21.68 -24.06
CA GLY A 187 26.62 22.99 -24.69
C GLY A 187 27.29 24.05 -23.83
N GLN A 188 27.27 25.30 -24.27
CA GLN A 188 28.02 26.40 -23.66
C GLN A 188 27.44 26.88 -22.33
N ASN A 189 26.11 26.81 -22.17
CA ASN A 189 25.36 27.34 -21.04
C ASN A 189 24.10 26.51 -20.76
N LYS A 190 23.37 26.85 -19.69
CA LYS A 190 22.16 26.11 -19.27
C LYS A 190 21.03 26.15 -20.31
N PHE A 191 20.91 27.23 -21.08
CA PHE A 191 19.88 27.38 -22.11
C PHE A 191 20.15 26.44 -23.28
N GLU A 192 21.39 26.43 -23.79
CA GLU A 192 21.80 25.49 -24.83
C GLU A 192 21.67 24.03 -24.36
N TYR A 193 21.98 23.74 -23.10
CA TYR A 193 21.75 22.40 -22.54
C TYR A 193 20.27 22.00 -22.61
N SER A 194 19.36 22.88 -22.21
CA SER A 194 17.93 22.65 -22.25
C SER A 194 17.43 22.43 -23.69
N GLN A 195 17.90 23.23 -24.64
CA GLN A 195 17.58 23.06 -26.06
C GLN A 195 18.10 21.73 -26.60
N ARG A 196 19.36 21.39 -26.32
CA ARG A 196 19.98 20.12 -26.74
C ARG A 196 19.22 18.92 -26.18
N MET A 197 18.84 18.94 -24.91
CA MET A 197 18.06 17.86 -24.30
C MET A 197 16.66 17.77 -24.92
N THR A 198 15.99 18.91 -25.14
CA THR A 198 14.68 18.95 -25.81
C THR A 198 14.76 18.35 -27.21
N ALA A 199 15.75 18.76 -28.00
CA ALA A 199 16.00 18.21 -29.33
C ALA A 199 16.31 16.72 -29.28
N LEU A 200 17.12 16.27 -28.32
CA LEU A 200 17.43 14.85 -28.14
C LEU A 200 16.18 14.01 -27.86
N HIS A 201 15.28 14.48 -26.98
CA HIS A 201 14.00 13.79 -26.72
C HIS A 201 13.08 13.81 -27.95
N ASN A 202 13.04 14.90 -28.73
CA ASN A 202 12.27 14.98 -29.98
C ASN A 202 12.81 13.97 -31.00
N GLU A 203 14.12 14.00 -31.27
CA GLU A 203 14.78 13.10 -32.23
C GLU A 203 14.61 11.63 -31.82
N LEU A 204 14.75 11.32 -30.53
CA LEU A 204 14.51 9.97 -30.00
C LEU A 204 13.06 9.51 -30.27
N SER A 205 12.09 10.43 -30.16
CA SER A 205 10.68 10.09 -30.40
C SER A 205 10.41 9.72 -31.85
N GLU A 206 11.12 10.32 -32.81
CA GLU A 206 11.02 9.92 -34.22
C GLU A 206 11.48 8.49 -34.45
N VAL A 207 12.54 8.05 -33.76
CA VAL A 207 13.00 6.65 -33.80
C VAL A 207 11.99 5.72 -33.12
N ASN A 208 11.38 6.17 -32.03
CA ASN A 208 10.46 5.39 -31.20
C ASN A 208 9.01 5.33 -31.73
N LYS A 209 8.61 6.17 -32.70
CA LYS A 209 7.28 6.13 -33.33
C LYS A 209 6.90 4.75 -33.84
N LYS A 210 7.83 4.05 -34.51
CA LYS A 210 7.60 2.68 -35.02
C LYS A 210 7.45 1.61 -33.93
N TYR A 211 7.80 1.95 -32.69
CA TYR A 211 7.66 1.11 -31.51
C TYR A 211 6.52 1.56 -30.61
N SER A 212 5.64 2.44 -31.10
CA SER A 212 4.48 2.98 -30.37
C SER A 212 4.87 3.65 -29.03
N LEU A 213 6.04 4.28 -28.99
CA LEU A 213 6.55 5.02 -27.84
C LEU A 213 6.61 6.50 -28.20
N ASP A 214 5.70 7.28 -27.62
CA ASP A 214 5.62 8.71 -27.86
C ASP A 214 6.62 9.50 -27.02
N ARG A 215 6.84 10.74 -27.42
CA ARG A 215 7.57 11.71 -26.61
C ARG A 215 6.91 11.90 -25.24
N GLY A 216 7.73 11.93 -24.19
CA GLY A 216 7.30 12.36 -22.86
C GLY A 216 6.82 13.81 -22.84
N ASP A 217 6.01 14.14 -21.84
CA ASP A 217 5.43 15.48 -21.69
C ASP A 217 6.49 16.48 -21.21
N SER A 218 6.33 17.75 -21.58
CA SER A 218 7.33 18.77 -21.27
C SER A 218 7.41 19.05 -19.77
N ILE A 219 8.62 19.23 -19.23
CA ILE A 219 8.79 19.69 -17.85
C ILE A 219 8.23 21.12 -17.64
N ALA A 220 8.18 21.93 -18.70
CA ALA A 220 7.62 23.28 -18.65
C ALA A 220 6.09 23.25 -18.46
N GLU A 221 5.43 22.21 -18.96
CA GLU A 221 3.98 22.00 -18.84
C GLU A 221 3.63 21.25 -17.55
N THR A 222 4.41 20.21 -17.23
CA THR A 222 4.09 19.28 -16.14
C THR A 222 4.69 19.68 -14.78
N GLY A 223 5.69 20.56 -14.75
CA GLY A 223 6.43 20.93 -13.53
C GLY A 223 7.19 19.78 -12.88
N ARG A 224 7.27 18.60 -13.52
CA ARG A 224 7.87 17.40 -12.95
C ARG A 224 9.39 17.56 -12.80
N LYS A 225 9.91 17.11 -11.66
CA LYS A 225 11.34 16.98 -11.39
C LYS A 225 11.72 15.50 -11.35
N HIS A 226 12.92 15.17 -11.81
CA HIS A 226 13.49 13.83 -11.60
C HIS A 226 13.50 13.54 -10.09
N ARG A 227 13.06 12.34 -9.72
CA ARG A 227 13.07 11.86 -8.34
C ARG A 227 13.99 10.67 -8.29
N SER A 228 14.92 10.67 -7.35
CA SER A 228 15.62 9.46 -6.98
C SER A 228 14.61 8.41 -6.50
N MET A 229 14.98 7.13 -6.60
CA MET A 229 14.16 6.03 -6.11
C MET A 229 13.75 6.23 -4.64
N LYS A 230 14.65 6.80 -3.82
CA LYS A 230 14.41 7.14 -2.42
C LYS A 230 13.31 8.21 -2.25
N GLU A 231 13.33 9.26 -3.06
CA GLU A 231 12.34 10.35 -3.01
C GLU A 231 10.97 9.88 -3.53
N TYR A 232 10.94 9.03 -4.55
CA TYR A 232 9.70 8.43 -5.04
C TYR A 232 8.98 7.62 -3.95
N TYR A 233 9.71 6.75 -3.24
CA TYR A 233 9.15 5.99 -2.11
C TYR A 233 8.82 6.85 -0.89
N ALA A 234 9.48 8.00 -0.71
CA ALA A 234 9.13 8.95 0.34
C ALA A 234 7.81 9.68 0.06
N GLN A 235 7.57 10.13 -1.18
CA GLN A 235 6.29 10.74 -1.54
C GLN A 235 5.15 9.73 -1.51
N LYS A 236 5.37 8.53 -2.07
CA LYS A 236 4.36 7.45 -2.04
C LYS A 236 3.93 7.14 -0.61
N ARG A 237 4.85 7.26 0.36
CA ARG A 237 4.56 7.10 1.78
C ARG A 237 3.68 8.21 2.34
N GLU A 238 3.89 9.47 1.93
CA GLU A 238 3.04 10.59 2.36
C GLU A 238 1.62 10.45 1.80
N ASP A 239 1.51 10.06 0.51
CA ASP A 239 0.22 9.85 -0.14
C ASP A 239 -0.57 8.72 0.55
N LEU A 240 0.09 7.59 0.87
CA LEU A 240 -0.52 6.48 1.60
C LEU A 240 -0.89 6.85 3.04
N LYS A 241 -0.06 7.66 3.72
CA LYS A 241 -0.36 8.13 5.07
C LYS A 241 -1.64 8.97 5.09
N ASN A 242 -1.78 9.90 4.14
CA ASN A 242 -2.98 10.72 4.00
C ASN A 242 -4.23 9.85 3.73
N GLU A 243 -4.09 8.81 2.91
CA GLU A 243 -5.17 7.85 2.64
C GLU A 243 -5.59 7.08 3.91
N VAL A 244 -4.62 6.58 4.69
CA VAL A 244 -4.88 5.87 5.96
C VAL A 244 -5.52 6.79 7.00
N ASP A 245 -5.05 8.03 7.14
CA ASP A 245 -5.60 8.98 8.10
C ASP A 245 -7.05 9.35 7.76
N ASN A 246 -7.34 9.60 6.46
CA ASN A 246 -8.72 9.80 5.99
C ASN A 246 -9.62 8.57 6.26
N LEU A 247 -9.12 7.36 6.02
CA LEU A 247 -9.88 6.13 6.29
C LEU A 247 -10.14 5.92 7.79
N LYS A 248 -9.19 6.27 8.65
CA LYS A 248 -9.37 6.22 10.12
C LYS A 248 -10.43 7.20 10.60
N GLU A 249 -10.42 8.43 10.10
CA GLU A 249 -11.43 9.44 10.42
C GLU A 249 -12.83 8.96 10.00
N ASN A 250 -12.95 8.41 8.78
CA ASN A 250 -14.21 7.85 8.29
C ASN A 250 -14.72 6.69 9.16
N VAL A 251 -13.85 5.75 9.55
CA VAL A 251 -14.24 4.64 10.44
C VAL A 251 -14.63 5.13 11.83
N ALA A 252 -13.98 6.18 12.35
CA ALA A 252 -14.31 6.78 13.64
C ALA A 252 -15.71 7.43 13.61
N ASP A 253 -16.03 8.20 12.57
CA ASP A 253 -17.36 8.81 12.39
C ASP A 253 -18.45 7.73 12.26
N GLN A 254 -18.22 6.71 11.43
CA GLN A 254 -19.17 5.61 11.25
C GLN A 254 -19.42 4.83 12.55
N LYS A 255 -18.39 4.61 13.40
CA LYS A 255 -18.57 3.97 14.71
C LYS A 255 -19.41 4.82 15.67
N LEU A 256 -19.24 6.14 15.61
CA LEU A 256 -20.03 7.07 16.39
C LEU A 256 -21.51 7.03 15.96
N GLN A 257 -21.77 6.96 14.64
CA GLN A 257 -23.12 6.79 14.09
C GLN A 257 -23.74 5.44 14.49
N ILE A 258 -23.00 4.32 14.46
CA ILE A 258 -23.47 3.01 14.97
C ILE A 258 -23.91 3.12 16.43
N SER A 259 -23.12 3.83 17.25
CA SER A 259 -23.39 3.96 18.69
C SER A 259 -24.65 4.78 18.94
N ARG A 260 -24.83 5.89 18.20
CA ARG A 260 -26.05 6.71 18.22
C ARG A 260 -27.28 5.92 17.77
N ASN A 261 -27.21 5.26 16.61
CA ASN A 261 -28.31 4.48 16.06
C ASN A 261 -28.72 3.34 17.00
N LYS A 262 -27.76 2.69 17.68
CA LYS A 262 -28.06 1.65 18.67
C LYS A 262 -28.87 2.18 19.86
N VAL A 263 -28.55 3.38 20.35
CA VAL A 263 -29.32 4.03 21.43
C VAL A 263 -30.72 4.38 20.93
N THR A 264 -30.82 5.01 19.76
CA THR A 264 -32.10 5.39 19.15
C THR A 264 -33.01 4.19 18.92
N LEU A 265 -32.49 3.07 18.40
CA LEU A 265 -33.25 1.84 18.22
C LEU A 265 -33.79 1.32 19.55
N SER A 266 -32.99 1.32 20.62
CA SER A 266 -33.44 0.87 21.95
C SER A 266 -34.57 1.74 22.52
N GLU A 267 -34.52 3.06 22.29
CA GLU A 267 -35.58 3.98 22.72
C GLU A 267 -36.86 3.77 21.91
N GLN A 268 -36.74 3.59 20.60
CA GLN A 268 -37.87 3.33 19.71
C GLN A 268 -38.53 1.98 20.00
N GLU A 269 -37.76 0.92 20.27
CA GLU A 269 -38.28 -0.40 20.69
C GLU A 269 -39.12 -0.30 21.97
N LYS A 270 -38.66 0.49 22.95
CA LYS A 270 -39.44 0.76 24.18
C LYS A 270 -40.73 1.50 23.85
N ALA A 271 -40.67 2.51 22.99
CA ALA A 271 -41.84 3.28 22.57
C ALA A 271 -42.88 2.39 21.83
N ILE A 272 -42.42 1.47 20.98
CA ILE A 272 -43.26 0.46 20.31
C ILE A 272 -43.97 -0.41 21.33
N LYS A 273 -43.23 -0.99 22.31
CA LYS A 273 -43.83 -1.83 23.37
C LYS A 273 -44.90 -1.08 24.17
N HIS A 274 -44.62 0.17 24.56
CA HIS A 274 -45.60 1.00 25.26
C HIS A 274 -46.82 1.33 24.39
N GLY A 275 -46.60 1.61 23.09
CA GLY A 275 -47.67 1.85 22.13
C GLY A 275 -48.58 0.62 21.95
N GLU A 276 -48.00 -0.57 21.79
CA GLU A 276 -48.73 -1.83 21.66
C GLU A 276 -49.53 -2.17 22.93
N ALA A 277 -48.95 -1.97 24.11
CA ALA A 277 -49.65 -2.13 25.38
C ALA A 277 -50.83 -1.15 25.50
N ARG A 278 -50.67 0.09 25.06
CA ARG A 278 -51.73 1.11 25.05
C ARG A 278 -52.87 0.75 24.09
N LEU A 279 -52.55 0.26 22.89
CA LEU A 279 -53.56 -0.23 21.94
C LEU A 279 -54.36 -1.36 22.55
N LYS A 280 -53.69 -2.38 23.09
CA LYS A 280 -54.35 -3.51 23.75
C LYS A 280 -55.28 -3.05 24.88
N GLY A 281 -54.81 -2.12 25.73
CA GLY A 281 -55.63 -1.57 26.81
C GLY A 281 -56.88 -0.83 26.30
N LEU A 282 -56.74 -0.01 25.25
CA LEU A 282 -57.86 0.70 24.62
C LEU A 282 -58.86 -0.25 23.96
N SER A 283 -58.39 -1.24 23.21
CA SER A 283 -59.24 -2.28 22.62
C SER A 283 -60.04 -3.04 23.68
N THR A 284 -59.41 -3.44 24.79
CA THR A 284 -60.11 -4.11 25.90
C THR A 284 -61.15 -3.21 26.55
N MET A 285 -60.84 -1.92 26.76
CA MET A 285 -61.80 -0.97 27.31
C MET A 285 -63.01 -0.77 26.38
N ILE A 286 -62.79 -0.71 25.06
CA ILE A 286 -63.87 -0.63 24.07
C ILE A 286 -64.74 -1.89 24.13
N ALA A 287 -64.14 -3.08 24.09
CA ALA A 287 -64.87 -4.34 24.16
C ALA A 287 -65.72 -4.46 25.45
N ASN A 288 -65.18 -4.04 26.59
CA ASN A 288 -65.91 -4.02 27.86
C ASN A 288 -67.11 -3.05 27.84
N LEU A 289 -66.92 -1.86 27.27
CA LEU A 289 -68.01 -0.87 27.12
C LEU A 289 -69.09 -1.34 26.14
N GLU A 290 -68.69 -2.03 25.06
CA GLU A 290 -69.63 -2.64 24.12
C GLU A 290 -70.44 -3.78 24.75
N SER A 291 -69.78 -4.63 25.55
CA SER A 291 -70.48 -5.66 26.34
C SER A 291 -71.49 -5.04 27.30
N HIS A 292 -71.08 -4.02 28.07
CA HIS A 292 -71.97 -3.33 28.99
C HIS A 292 -73.17 -2.69 28.28
N LYS A 293 -72.95 -2.03 27.13
CA LYS A 293 -74.02 -1.50 26.28
C LYS A 293 -75.00 -2.59 25.85
N ASN A 294 -74.50 -3.76 25.44
CA ASN A 294 -75.33 -4.89 25.02
C ASN A 294 -76.14 -5.48 26.17
N ASP A 295 -75.59 -5.50 27.40
CA ASP A 295 -76.31 -5.95 28.58
C ASP A 295 -77.45 -4.99 28.95
N LEU A 296 -77.21 -3.67 28.88
CA LEU A 296 -78.26 -2.66 29.04
C LEU A 296 -79.37 -2.78 27.98
N LEU A 297 -79.02 -3.11 26.73
CA LEU A 297 -80.00 -3.36 25.66
C LEU A 297 -80.87 -4.60 25.96
N LYS A 298 -80.28 -5.68 26.49
CA LYS A 298 -81.03 -6.86 26.93
C LYS A 298 -81.95 -6.55 28.12
N GLU A 299 -81.54 -5.63 28.98
CA GLU A 299 -82.36 -5.19 30.12
C GLU A 299 -83.61 -4.43 29.66
N ILE A 300 -83.51 -3.62 28.60
CA ILE A 300 -84.68 -3.03 27.93
C ILE A 300 -85.62 -4.11 27.39
N GLU A 301 -85.08 -5.15 26.73
CA GLU A 301 -85.89 -6.26 26.21
C GLU A 301 -86.60 -7.04 27.34
N ARG A 302 -85.93 -7.23 28.48
CA ARG A 302 -86.54 -7.84 29.67
C ARG A 302 -87.66 -6.99 30.24
N LEU A 303 -87.45 -5.67 30.37
CA LEU A 303 -88.48 -4.74 30.83
C LEU A 303 -89.71 -4.77 29.90
N GLU A 304 -89.51 -4.83 28.59
CA GLU A 304 -90.60 -4.94 27.61
C GLU A 304 -91.39 -6.26 27.76
N ASN A 305 -90.70 -7.36 28.08
CA ASN A 305 -91.34 -8.64 28.34
C ASN A 305 -92.08 -8.68 29.70
N ASP A 306 -91.57 -8.03 30.73
CA ASP A 306 -92.22 -7.95 32.04
C ASP A 306 -93.48 -7.06 32.02
N VAL A 307 -93.52 -6.02 31.17
CA VAL A 307 -94.74 -5.27 30.87
C VAL A 307 -95.77 -6.15 30.17
N LYS A 308 -95.38 -6.93 29.15
CA LYS A 308 -96.28 -7.86 28.45
C LYS A 308 -96.83 -8.95 29.36
N ALA A 309 -96.05 -9.39 30.34
CA ALA A 309 -96.44 -10.38 31.34
C ALA A 309 -97.27 -9.79 32.51
N GLY A 310 -97.50 -8.47 32.53
CA GLY A 310 -98.30 -7.80 33.56
C GLY A 310 -97.63 -7.66 34.93
N LYS A 311 -96.30 -7.85 35.02
CA LYS A 311 -95.57 -7.81 36.31
C LYS A 311 -95.28 -6.39 36.81
N ILE A 312 -95.25 -5.41 35.90
CA ILE A 312 -94.95 -4.00 36.17
C ILE A 312 -95.89 -3.09 35.36
N THR A 313 -96.17 -1.88 35.87
CA THR A 313 -97.01 -0.92 35.12
C THR A 313 -96.24 -0.26 33.99
N LYS A 314 -96.96 0.24 32.99
CA LYS A 314 -96.36 0.91 31.83
C LYS A 314 -95.58 2.16 32.24
N GLU A 315 -96.08 2.94 33.19
CA GLU A 315 -95.41 4.15 33.70
C GLU A 315 -94.09 3.83 34.41
N GLN A 316 -94.05 2.73 35.18
CA GLN A 316 -92.82 2.27 35.86
C GLN A 316 -91.77 1.80 34.86
N ALA A 317 -92.20 1.05 33.83
CA ALA A 317 -91.31 0.60 32.77
C ALA A 317 -90.77 1.76 31.92
N ASP A 318 -91.59 2.77 31.61
CA ASP A 318 -91.19 3.94 30.83
C ASP A 318 -90.13 4.78 31.57
N ALA A 319 -90.28 4.95 32.89
CA ALA A 319 -89.30 5.67 33.72
C ALA A 319 -87.95 4.95 33.81
N GLU A 320 -87.95 3.62 33.98
CA GLU A 320 -86.73 2.81 34.02
C GLU A 320 -86.05 2.75 32.64
N ARG A 321 -86.84 2.58 31.58
CA ARG A 321 -86.38 2.60 30.18
C ARG A 321 -85.70 3.93 29.83
N ALA A 322 -86.26 5.05 30.27
CA ALA A 322 -85.64 6.37 30.07
C ALA A 322 -84.26 6.46 30.76
N ARG A 323 -84.11 5.88 31.96
CA ARG A 323 -82.83 5.84 32.69
C ARG A 323 -81.79 4.98 31.96
N ILE A 324 -82.17 3.77 31.54
CA ILE A 324 -81.27 2.85 30.81
C ILE A 324 -80.84 3.46 29.47
N ILE A 325 -81.74 4.15 28.76
CA ILE A 325 -81.40 4.88 27.52
C ILE A 325 -80.35 5.97 27.78
N ALA A 326 -80.48 6.73 28.87
CA ALA A 326 -79.49 7.75 29.24
C ALA A 326 -78.12 7.12 29.53
N ASP A 327 -78.07 5.96 30.20
CA ASP A 327 -76.83 5.22 30.46
C ASP A 327 -76.22 4.61 29.18
N ILE A 328 -77.05 4.18 28.23
CA ILE A 328 -76.61 3.76 26.90
C ILE A 328 -75.95 4.92 26.16
N GLU A 329 -76.56 6.11 26.13
CA GLU A 329 -75.98 7.29 25.47
C GLU A 329 -74.67 7.72 26.12
N LYS A 330 -74.60 7.70 27.46
CA LYS A 330 -73.35 7.95 28.20
C LYS A 330 -72.27 6.91 27.85
N THR A 331 -72.64 5.65 27.71
CA THR A 331 -71.72 4.56 27.35
C THR A 331 -71.24 4.70 25.90
N LYS A 332 -72.12 5.07 24.96
CA LYS A 332 -71.76 5.39 23.57
C LYS A 332 -70.73 6.53 23.51
N GLY A 333 -70.94 7.60 24.27
CA GLY A 333 -69.98 8.71 24.35
C GLY A 333 -68.59 8.26 24.81
N LYS A 334 -68.53 7.36 25.81
CA LYS A 334 -67.25 6.76 26.26
C LYS A 334 -66.60 5.86 25.20
N ILE A 335 -67.39 5.11 24.43
CA ILE A 335 -66.89 4.28 23.33
C ILE A 335 -66.24 5.16 22.26
N ILE A 336 -66.91 6.24 21.85
CA ILE A 336 -66.38 7.19 20.85
C ILE A 336 -65.06 7.80 21.32
N ASP A 337 -64.97 8.31 22.56
CA ASP A 337 -63.72 8.83 23.15
C ASP A 337 -62.58 7.80 23.10
N LYS A 338 -62.89 6.53 23.38
CA LYS A 338 -61.88 5.46 23.38
C LYS A 338 -61.48 5.06 21.97
N GLN A 339 -62.40 5.07 21.01
CA GLN A 339 -62.13 4.83 19.58
C GLN A 339 -61.22 5.93 19.00
N GLU A 340 -61.47 7.21 19.31
CA GLU A 340 -60.60 8.31 18.89
C GLU A 340 -59.20 8.17 19.45
N LYS A 341 -59.08 7.85 20.75
CA LYS A 341 -57.78 7.60 21.41
C LYS A 341 -57.05 6.38 20.85
N LEU A 342 -57.79 5.34 20.44
CA LEU A 342 -57.23 4.16 19.78
C LEU A 342 -56.64 4.56 18.42
N ALA A 343 -57.41 5.26 17.58
CA ALA A 343 -56.96 5.71 16.25
C ALA A 343 -55.75 6.66 16.32
N GLU A 344 -55.66 7.51 17.36
CA GLU A 344 -54.48 8.34 17.61
C GLU A 344 -53.25 7.50 18.01
N ALA A 345 -53.43 6.52 18.90
CA ALA A 345 -52.37 5.62 19.31
C ALA A 345 -51.86 4.75 18.16
N GLU A 346 -52.74 4.29 17.26
CA GLU A 346 -52.39 3.52 16.06
C GLU A 346 -51.54 4.35 15.09
N ARG A 347 -51.93 5.61 14.84
CA ARG A 347 -51.14 6.54 14.01
C ARG A 347 -49.74 6.77 14.58
N LYS A 348 -49.65 7.03 15.89
CA LYS A 348 -48.36 7.22 16.58
C LYS A 348 -47.49 5.96 16.52
N LEU A 349 -48.07 4.78 16.72
CA LEU A 349 -47.34 3.52 16.64
C LEU A 349 -46.81 3.26 15.23
N LYS A 350 -47.63 3.51 14.20
CA LYS A 350 -47.22 3.37 12.80
C LYS A 350 -46.04 4.28 12.45
N LEU A 351 -46.07 5.53 12.91
CA LEU A 351 -44.98 6.48 12.70
C LEU A 351 -43.67 6.00 13.34
N VAL A 352 -43.72 5.56 14.60
CA VAL A 352 -42.53 5.06 15.31
C VAL A 352 -41.97 3.81 14.61
N LYS A 353 -42.83 2.86 14.19
CA LYS A 353 -42.38 1.66 13.46
C LYS A 353 -41.65 2.00 12.16
N GLY A 354 -42.17 2.94 11.35
CA GLY A 354 -41.49 3.37 10.12
C GLY A 354 -40.15 4.07 10.36
N LEU A 355 -40.04 4.88 11.42
CA LEU A 355 -38.77 5.49 11.82
C LEU A 355 -37.74 4.44 12.29
N THR A 356 -38.21 3.39 12.97
CA THR A 356 -37.37 2.25 13.38
C THR A 356 -36.83 1.49 12.19
N GLU A 357 -37.67 1.14 11.21
CA GLU A 357 -37.25 0.46 9.98
C GLU A 357 -36.15 1.25 9.24
N THR A 358 -36.35 2.56 9.06
CA THR A 358 -35.35 3.44 8.43
C THR A 358 -34.03 3.48 9.20
N THR A 359 -34.11 3.49 10.55
CA THR A 359 -32.93 3.51 11.42
C THR A 359 -32.19 2.17 11.38
N GLU A 360 -32.91 1.05 11.28
CA GLU A 360 -32.33 -0.29 11.13
C GLU A 360 -31.61 -0.48 9.81
N GLU A 361 -32.18 -0.02 8.69
CA GLU A 361 -31.55 -0.07 7.37
C GLU A 361 -30.23 0.70 7.38
N ARG A 362 -30.25 1.95 7.84
CA ARG A 362 -29.05 2.77 7.98
C ARG A 362 -28.01 2.16 8.93
N TYR A 363 -28.46 1.51 10.00
CA TYR A 363 -27.57 0.78 10.91
C TYR A 363 -26.90 -0.42 10.23
N LYS A 364 -27.62 -1.18 9.41
CA LYS A 364 -27.09 -2.33 8.67
C LYS A 364 -26.08 -1.90 7.61
N GLU A 365 -26.36 -0.85 6.85
CA GLU A 365 -25.46 -0.30 5.83
C GLU A 365 -24.11 0.14 6.44
N ILE A 366 -24.15 1.03 7.45
CA ILE A 366 -22.93 1.54 8.10
C ILE A 366 -22.11 0.40 8.73
N ARG A 367 -22.79 -0.63 9.26
CA ARG A 367 -22.12 -1.81 9.83
C ARG A 367 -21.45 -2.67 8.75
N SER A 368 -22.07 -2.83 7.59
CA SER A 368 -21.49 -3.52 6.44
C SER A 368 -20.25 -2.79 5.92
N ASP A 369 -20.33 -1.47 5.80
CA ASP A 369 -19.21 -0.63 5.36
C ASP A 369 -18.01 -0.76 6.29
N ILE A 370 -18.21 -0.63 7.62
CA ILE A 370 -17.14 -0.84 8.61
C ILE A 370 -16.56 -2.26 8.52
N HIS A 371 -17.41 -3.28 8.32
CA HIS A 371 -16.94 -4.66 8.22
C HIS A 371 -16.06 -4.90 6.99
N SER A 372 -16.30 -4.17 5.90
CA SER A 372 -15.47 -4.23 4.69
C SER A 372 -14.19 -3.40 4.79
N ILE A 373 -14.23 -2.24 5.45
CA ILE A 373 -13.11 -1.27 5.52
C ILE A 373 -12.10 -1.63 6.63
N ALA A 374 -12.57 -2.09 7.80
CA ALA A 374 -11.72 -2.33 8.97
C ALA A 374 -10.64 -3.44 8.80
N PRO A 375 -10.89 -4.56 8.08
CA PRO A 375 -9.87 -5.56 7.78
C PRO A 375 -8.76 -4.99 6.87
N ASN A 376 -9.13 -4.17 5.89
CA ASN A 376 -8.19 -3.61 4.91
C ASN A 376 -7.22 -2.59 5.54
N LEU A 377 -7.68 -1.82 6.53
CA LEU A 377 -6.82 -0.91 7.33
C LEU A 377 -5.71 -1.65 8.09
N ASN A 378 -5.98 -2.84 8.63
CA ASN A 378 -4.97 -3.67 9.31
C ASN A 378 -3.99 -4.30 8.30
N THR A 379 -4.46 -4.71 7.13
CA THR A 379 -3.63 -5.31 6.07
C THR A 379 -2.65 -4.29 5.48
N GLN A 380 -3.08 -3.05 5.26
CA GLN A 380 -2.21 -1.97 4.74
C GLN A 380 -1.13 -1.56 5.75
N ALA A 381 -1.52 -1.33 7.02
CA ALA A 381 -0.56 -1.02 8.08
C ALA A 381 0.44 -2.17 8.32
N LEU A 382 -0.02 -3.43 8.22
CA LEU A 382 0.82 -4.61 8.29
C LEU A 382 1.81 -4.67 7.13
N HIS A 383 1.37 -4.44 5.88
CA HIS A 383 2.26 -4.41 4.71
C HIS A 383 3.29 -3.29 4.78
N GLU A 384 2.91 -2.10 5.29
CA GLU A 384 3.85 -0.99 5.51
C GLU A 384 4.88 -1.31 6.60
N MET A 385 4.46 -1.92 7.71
CA MET A 385 5.34 -2.32 8.79
C MET A 385 6.27 -3.47 8.41
N GLN A 386 5.80 -4.41 7.58
CA GLN A 386 6.65 -5.41 6.94
C GLN A 386 7.72 -4.71 6.09
N ALA A 387 7.33 -3.78 5.20
CA ALA A 387 8.27 -3.07 4.35
C ALA A 387 9.30 -2.24 5.15
N VAL A 388 8.89 -1.57 6.23
CA VAL A 388 9.79 -0.80 7.11
C VAL A 388 10.71 -1.72 7.91
N GLY A 389 10.18 -2.82 8.46
CA GLY A 389 10.94 -3.84 9.19
C GLY A 389 12.03 -4.48 8.35
N TRP A 390 11.70 -4.88 7.12
CA TRP A 390 12.66 -5.44 6.16
C TRP A 390 13.75 -4.42 5.76
N ASN A 391 13.37 -3.17 5.51
CA ASN A 391 14.33 -2.12 5.18
C ASN A 391 15.26 -1.80 6.35
N MET A 392 14.75 -1.76 7.58
CA MET A 392 15.55 -1.45 8.76
C MET A 392 16.46 -2.61 9.16
N ALA A 393 15.95 -3.84 9.14
CA ALA A 393 16.75 -5.05 9.32
C ALA A 393 17.88 -5.13 8.28
N SER A 394 17.61 -4.76 7.03
CA SER A 394 18.62 -4.71 5.97
C SER A 394 19.69 -3.65 6.22
N ILE A 395 19.30 -2.45 6.67
CA ILE A 395 20.24 -1.36 7.00
C ILE A 395 21.08 -1.71 8.23
N GLU A 396 20.49 -2.30 9.26
CA GLU A 396 21.18 -2.69 10.49
C GLU A 396 22.10 -3.89 10.28
N ALA A 397 21.69 -4.85 9.45
CA ALA A 397 22.55 -5.92 8.96
C ALA A 397 23.73 -5.37 8.15
N GLN A 398 23.52 -4.40 7.25
CA GLN A 398 24.59 -3.73 6.52
C GLN A 398 25.57 -3.01 7.43
N LYS A 399 25.08 -2.27 8.44
CA LYS A 399 25.92 -1.58 9.42
C LYS A 399 26.71 -2.57 10.27
N SER A 400 26.07 -3.61 10.76
CA SER A 400 26.72 -4.64 11.59
C SER A 400 27.77 -5.40 10.78
N TYR A 401 27.46 -5.75 9.54
CA TYR A 401 28.37 -6.38 8.59
C TYR A 401 29.55 -5.46 8.22
N SER A 402 29.33 -4.17 8.03
CA SER A 402 30.42 -3.22 7.77
C SER A 402 31.39 -3.09 8.95
N LYS A 403 30.87 -3.12 10.20
CA LYS A 403 31.70 -3.11 11.41
C LYS A 403 32.46 -4.42 11.57
N PHE A 404 31.79 -5.53 11.30
CA PHE A 404 32.37 -6.88 11.33
C PHE A 404 33.51 -7.02 10.31
N ASN A 405 33.30 -6.54 9.08
CA ASN A 405 34.33 -6.54 8.05
C ASN A 405 35.47 -5.55 8.33
N ALA A 406 35.17 -4.37 8.86
CA ALA A 406 36.22 -3.43 9.28
C ALA A 406 37.11 -4.01 10.39
N TYR A 407 36.52 -4.76 11.33
CA TYR A 407 37.27 -5.48 12.35
C TYR A 407 38.12 -6.59 11.74
N ARG A 408 37.55 -7.42 10.84
CA ARG A 408 38.28 -8.44 10.09
C ARG A 408 39.47 -7.85 9.31
N GLU A 409 39.27 -6.71 8.65
CA GLU A 409 40.33 -6.00 7.92
C GLU A 409 41.40 -5.40 8.84
N SER A 410 41.06 -5.05 10.07
CA SER A 410 42.03 -4.57 11.05
C SER A 410 42.93 -5.69 11.64
N LEU A 411 42.55 -6.95 11.45
CA LEU A 411 43.33 -8.10 11.93
C LEU A 411 44.54 -8.37 11.00
N PRO A 412 45.70 -8.73 11.56
CA PRO A 412 46.85 -9.23 10.81
C PRO A 412 46.48 -10.45 9.95
N GLN A 413 47.12 -10.60 8.79
CA GLN A 413 46.76 -11.61 7.78
C GLN A 413 46.73 -13.05 8.34
N GLU A 414 47.62 -13.36 9.28
CA GLU A 414 47.70 -14.67 9.95
C GLU A 414 46.53 -14.95 10.90
N GLN A 415 45.90 -13.90 11.46
CA GLN A 415 44.77 -14.03 12.38
C GLN A 415 43.42 -14.01 11.66
N ARG A 416 43.37 -13.54 10.41
CA ARG A 416 42.16 -13.51 9.58
C ARG A 416 41.63 -14.92 9.32
N ALA A 417 42.52 -15.89 9.05
CA ALA A 417 42.12 -17.28 8.82
C ALA A 417 41.46 -17.94 10.05
N ALA A 418 41.96 -17.64 11.25
CA ALA A 418 41.37 -18.12 12.50
C ALA A 418 40.04 -17.41 12.81
N PHE A 419 39.94 -16.10 12.53
CA PHE A 419 38.70 -15.34 12.66
C PHE A 419 37.62 -15.84 11.71
N ASP A 420 37.97 -16.11 10.45
CA ASP A 420 37.05 -16.63 9.44
C ASP A 420 36.51 -18.01 9.84
N LYS A 421 37.40 -18.91 10.29
CA LYS A 421 37.01 -20.23 10.80
C LYS A 421 36.17 -20.16 12.08
N ALA A 422 36.46 -19.22 12.98
CA ALA A 422 35.69 -19.03 14.22
C ALA A 422 34.32 -18.40 13.99
N THR A 423 34.10 -17.75 12.83
CA THR A 423 32.87 -17.01 12.50
C THR A 423 32.11 -17.60 11.32
N GLU A 424 32.55 -18.75 10.82
CA GLU A 424 31.93 -19.53 9.74
C GLU A 424 30.41 -19.68 9.96
N ASN A 425 30.00 -20.06 11.18
CA ASN A 425 28.58 -20.25 11.58
C ASN A 425 27.84 -18.96 11.98
N LEU A 426 28.53 -17.82 12.06
CA LEU A 426 27.92 -16.48 12.24
C LEU A 426 27.68 -15.79 10.88
N SER A 427 28.42 -16.21 9.85
CA SER A 427 28.34 -15.67 8.49
C SER A 427 27.29 -16.38 7.63
N GLU A 428 26.97 -17.64 7.93
CA GLU A 428 25.89 -18.42 7.32
C GLU A 428 24.82 -18.79 8.36
N GLY A 429 23.56 -18.49 8.07
CA GLY A 429 22.41 -18.93 8.87
C GLY A 429 22.15 -18.13 10.14
N SER A 430 22.97 -18.20 11.18
CA SER A 430 22.46 -18.03 12.55
C SER A 430 21.91 -16.65 12.96
N VAL A 431 22.37 -15.53 12.39
CA VAL A 431 21.82 -14.18 12.72
C VAL A 431 20.62 -13.83 11.83
N PHE A 432 20.71 -14.16 10.53
CA PHE A 432 19.65 -13.88 9.56
C PHE A 432 18.48 -14.84 9.69
N GLU A 433 18.71 -16.09 10.06
CA GLU A 433 17.71 -17.13 10.30
C GLU A 433 16.97 -16.85 11.61
N GLN A 434 17.65 -16.46 12.69
CA GLN A 434 16.98 -15.96 13.90
C GLN A 434 16.24 -14.63 13.67
N MET A 435 16.70 -13.77 12.75
CA MET A 435 15.99 -12.54 12.35
C MET A 435 14.79 -12.85 11.44
N ALA A 436 14.87 -13.85 10.56
CA ALA A 436 13.79 -14.29 9.69
C ALA A 436 12.70 -15.04 10.47
N GLU A 437 13.07 -15.95 11.38
CA GLU A 437 12.16 -16.73 12.22
C GLU A 437 11.34 -15.86 13.19
N ASN A 438 11.91 -14.74 13.66
CA ASN A 438 11.20 -13.79 14.54
C ASN A 438 10.60 -12.60 13.78
N SER A 439 10.84 -12.46 12.47
CA SER A 439 10.43 -11.28 11.68
C SER A 439 8.91 -11.07 11.66
N SER A 440 8.14 -12.16 11.55
CA SER A 440 6.67 -12.12 11.53
C SER A 440 6.12 -11.66 12.88
N GLN A 441 6.65 -12.21 13.98
CA GLN A 441 6.24 -11.86 15.34
C GLN A 441 6.68 -10.44 15.75
N VAL A 442 7.92 -10.05 15.42
CA VAL A 442 8.41 -8.68 15.62
C VAL A 442 7.53 -7.69 14.86
N THR A 443 7.14 -8.03 13.62
CA THR A 443 6.28 -7.16 12.81
C THR A 443 4.89 -7.04 13.40
N LEU A 444 4.31 -8.12 13.92
CA LEU A 444 3.00 -8.10 14.59
C LEU A 444 3.03 -7.26 15.87
N VAL A 445 4.05 -7.42 16.71
CA VAL A 445 4.25 -6.60 17.92
C VAL A 445 4.49 -5.14 17.55
N ALA A 446 5.34 -4.86 16.56
CA ALA A 446 5.64 -3.51 16.09
C ALA A 446 4.40 -2.81 15.50
N THR A 447 3.57 -3.55 14.75
CA THR A 447 2.31 -3.06 14.19
C THR A 447 1.33 -2.74 15.31
N ALA A 448 1.20 -3.62 16.30
CA ALA A 448 0.37 -3.37 17.48
C ALA A 448 0.86 -2.14 18.28
N LEU A 449 2.17 -1.95 18.45
CA LEU A 449 2.75 -0.77 19.09
C LEU A 449 2.52 0.52 18.29
N PHE A 450 2.64 0.45 16.97
CA PHE A 450 2.39 1.59 16.07
C PHE A 450 0.92 2.02 16.08
N LEU A 451 0.00 1.07 16.20
CA LEU A 451 -1.43 1.31 16.32
C LEU A 451 -1.88 1.67 17.75
N GLY A 452 -0.95 1.71 18.72
CA GLY A 452 -1.24 2.04 20.12
C GLY A 452 -1.90 0.91 20.93
N TYR A 453 -1.92 -0.32 20.41
CA TYR A 453 -2.50 -1.49 21.09
C TYR A 453 -1.49 -2.16 22.02
N LEU A 454 -1.15 -1.49 23.13
CA LEU A 454 -0.12 -1.93 24.08
C LEU A 454 -0.41 -3.31 24.69
N ASP A 455 -1.65 -3.58 25.08
CA ASP A 455 -2.05 -4.87 25.66
C ASP A 455 -1.92 -6.01 24.64
N LYS A 456 -2.29 -5.75 23.38
CA LYS A 456 -2.11 -6.73 22.30
C LYS A 456 -0.65 -6.94 21.96
N ALA A 457 0.16 -5.88 21.91
CA ALA A 457 1.60 -5.99 21.68
C ALA A 457 2.27 -6.85 22.77
N THR A 458 1.86 -6.66 24.02
CA THR A 458 2.34 -7.42 25.19
C THR A 458 1.91 -8.88 25.11
N ALA A 459 0.62 -9.15 24.87
CA ALA A 459 0.09 -10.50 24.74
C ALA A 459 0.74 -11.29 23.58
N ILE A 460 0.95 -10.66 22.42
CA ILE A 460 1.65 -11.27 21.28
C ILE A 460 3.09 -11.58 21.68
N SER A 461 3.78 -10.65 22.34
CA SER A 461 5.16 -10.85 22.81
C SER A 461 5.28 -11.98 23.83
N GLU A 462 4.35 -12.09 24.78
CA GLU A 462 4.32 -13.16 25.80
C GLU A 462 4.05 -14.52 25.18
N SER A 463 3.10 -14.60 24.23
CA SER A 463 2.79 -15.84 23.50
C SER A 463 3.97 -16.37 22.67
N ALA A 464 4.91 -15.50 22.32
CA ALA A 464 6.14 -15.79 21.60
C ALA A 464 7.35 -16.08 22.53
N GLY A 465 7.15 -16.16 23.85
CA GLY A 465 8.21 -16.40 24.83
C GLY A 465 9.03 -15.15 25.21
N GLY A 466 8.54 -13.96 24.86
CA GLY A 466 8.99 -12.67 25.40
C GLY A 466 8.27 -12.30 26.71
N GLY A 467 8.38 -11.06 27.17
CA GLY A 467 7.70 -10.67 28.42
C GLY A 467 7.95 -9.27 28.97
N ALA A 468 8.33 -8.30 28.13
CA ALA A 468 8.40 -6.90 28.56
C ALA A 468 7.30 -6.08 27.88
N ALA A 469 6.64 -5.21 28.64
CA ALA A 469 5.80 -4.14 28.11
C ALA A 469 6.60 -2.83 28.01
N PRO A 470 6.26 -1.92 27.07
CA PRO A 470 6.85 -0.59 27.06
C PRO A 470 6.53 0.15 28.37
N LYS A 471 7.46 0.99 28.86
CA LYS A 471 7.19 1.85 30.03
C LYS A 471 6.01 2.80 29.74
N GLY A 472 5.33 3.28 30.80
CA GLY A 472 4.19 4.19 30.68
C GLY A 472 4.46 5.40 29.79
N GLY A 473 3.46 5.79 28.98
CA GLY A 473 3.56 6.90 28.02
C GLY A 473 3.98 6.51 26.59
N TRP A 474 3.78 5.24 26.19
CA TRP A 474 4.15 4.79 24.83
C TRP A 474 3.18 5.32 23.76
N GLY A 475 3.70 6.19 22.90
CA GLY A 475 3.01 6.77 21.73
C GLY A 475 3.98 7.64 20.95
N LYS A 476 3.57 8.13 19.77
CA LYS A 476 4.39 9.02 18.94
C LYS A 476 4.71 10.31 19.69
N LYS A 477 5.96 10.76 19.68
CA LYS A 477 6.35 12.03 20.31
C LYS A 477 5.98 13.23 19.40
N PRO A 478 5.73 14.44 19.95
CA PRO A 478 5.36 15.61 19.15
C PRO A 478 6.37 16.01 18.06
N ASP A 479 7.65 15.71 18.28
CA ASP A 479 8.80 16.04 17.43
C ASP A 479 9.33 14.85 16.61
N GLU A 480 8.70 13.68 16.72
CA GLU A 480 9.13 12.44 16.08
C GLU A 480 8.36 12.20 14.79
N ASP A 481 9.06 12.02 13.66
CA ASP A 481 8.41 11.67 12.40
C ASP A 481 7.87 10.23 12.38
N ASP A 482 6.94 9.90 11.48
CA ASP A 482 6.31 8.58 11.47
C ASP A 482 7.25 7.44 11.05
N MET A 483 8.37 7.72 10.38
CA MET A 483 9.39 6.70 10.15
C MET A 483 10.13 6.44 11.46
N ALA A 484 10.61 7.48 12.15
CA ALA A 484 11.27 7.36 13.44
C ALA A 484 10.38 6.66 14.48
N PHE A 485 9.08 6.96 14.51
CA PHE A 485 8.13 6.26 15.37
C PHE A 485 7.93 4.79 14.99
N ARG A 486 7.79 4.46 13.69
CA ARG A 486 7.72 3.06 13.22
C ARG A 486 9.01 2.29 13.53
N GLN A 487 10.16 2.93 13.35
CA GLN A 487 11.46 2.37 13.70
C GLN A 487 11.55 2.12 15.20
N ARG A 488 11.08 3.06 16.03
CA ARG A 488 11.00 2.89 17.49
C ARG A 488 10.05 1.77 17.90
N CYS A 489 8.89 1.64 17.25
CA CYS A 489 7.97 0.52 17.46
C CYS A 489 8.59 -0.83 17.05
N PHE A 490 9.34 -0.87 15.95
CA PHE A 490 10.01 -2.08 15.50
C PHE A 490 11.16 -2.49 16.43
N LEU A 491 12.01 -1.55 16.82
CA LEU A 491 13.09 -1.76 17.80
C LEU A 491 12.54 -2.19 19.16
N MET A 492 11.40 -1.62 19.58
CA MET A 492 10.72 -2.05 20.79
C MET A 492 10.12 -3.45 20.64
N GLY A 493 9.52 -3.79 19.50
CA GLY A 493 9.06 -5.15 19.24
C GLY A 493 10.19 -6.19 19.33
N MET A 494 11.38 -5.87 18.78
CA MET A 494 12.58 -6.70 18.95
C MET A 494 13.01 -6.82 20.42
N HIS A 495 12.92 -5.73 21.19
CA HIS A 495 13.27 -5.72 22.60
C HIS A 495 12.31 -6.57 23.44
N MET A 496 11.00 -6.43 23.25
CA MET A 496 9.94 -7.15 23.97
C MET A 496 10.04 -8.67 23.76
N LEU A 497 10.41 -9.10 22.54
CA LEU A 497 10.62 -10.51 22.20
C LEU A 497 11.95 -11.07 22.70
N LYS A 498 12.96 -10.22 22.97
CA LYS A 498 14.28 -10.65 23.47
C LYS A 498 14.32 -10.78 25.00
N SER A 499 13.55 -9.99 25.74
CA SER A 499 13.60 -9.90 27.20
C SER A 499 13.12 -11.16 27.96
N GLY A 500 12.41 -12.08 27.30
CA GLY A 500 11.95 -13.34 27.90
C GLY A 500 12.99 -14.48 27.88
N LYS A 501 14.01 -14.41 27.02
CA LYS A 501 15.10 -15.41 26.96
C LYS A 501 16.13 -15.17 28.08
N LYS A 502 15.78 -15.47 29.35
CA LYS A 502 16.80 -15.71 30.38
C LYS A 502 17.61 -16.93 29.97
N ARG A 503 18.82 -16.68 29.46
CA ARG A 503 19.87 -17.68 29.26
C ARG A 503 20.12 -18.38 30.61
N ASN A 504 19.57 -19.58 30.78
CA ASN A 504 20.03 -20.51 31.81
C ASN A 504 21.43 -20.99 31.43
N VAL A 505 22.44 -20.15 31.65
CA VAL A 505 23.81 -20.62 31.73
C VAL A 505 23.96 -21.21 33.13
N LYS A 506 23.81 -22.53 33.24
CA LYS A 506 24.29 -23.24 34.42
C LYS A 506 25.79 -22.99 34.53
N ARG A 507 26.20 -22.43 35.67
CA ARG A 507 27.59 -22.25 36.08
C ARG A 507 28.26 -23.60 36.29
#